data_AF-A0A9N9ERT4-F1
#
_entry.id   AF-A0A9N9ERT4-F1
#
_cell.length_a   1.000
_cell.length_b   1.000
_cell.length_c   1.000
_cell.angle_alpha   90.00
_cell.angle_beta   90.00
_cell.angle_gamma   90.00
#
_symmetry.space_group_name_H-M   'P 1'
#
loop_
_entity.id
_entity.type
_entity.pdbx_description
1 polymer ?
#
loop_
_entity_poly.entity_id
_entity_poly.type
_entity_poly.pdbx_seq_one_letter_code
_entity_poly.pdbx_strand_id
1 'polypeptide(L)'
;MLVHYFYFRDSFFTSHDELNIAENAWKNYFNSFESEVIATAIIAFLMHEIVYFGRCIPFMIADFIPSFAKYKLQPNKVNTVEEQWVCLKSVLKAHFLIELPLIFSFHSVATFFGMDIAKVPFPHWQTMCYQVAIFFVFEDTFHYWFHRLLHYGPFYKYIHKQHHEYSAPFGLAAEYAHPIEVLILGTGTIGGPLAYVAITQNLHLVTVFIWISLRLFQTIDAHSGYDFPWSLRHFLPFWAGAEHHDYHHMAFVNCFSTSFRWWDHLMGTDLKYQAYRKKKDEELKVASTSDSKKIN
;
A
#
# COMPACT_ATOMS: atom_id res chain seq x y z
N MET A 1 -1.31 48.34 -15.15
CA MET A 1 -1.25 48.91 -13.79
C MET A 1 -1.26 47.73 -12.81
N LEU A 2 -0.07 47.24 -12.46
CA LEU A 2 0.15 46.13 -11.53
C LEU A 2 0.13 46.72 -10.11
N VAL A 3 -0.77 46.24 -9.25
CA VAL A 3 -0.77 46.57 -7.82
C VAL A 3 -0.72 45.26 -7.03
N HIS A 4 0.38 45.13 -6.29
CA HIS A 4 0.71 44.11 -5.32
C HIS A 4 -0.45 43.81 -4.35
N TYR A 5 -0.78 42.54 -4.18
CA TYR A 5 -1.51 42.05 -3.00
C TYR A 5 -0.48 41.74 -1.91
N PHE A 6 -0.44 42.56 -0.87
CA PHE A 6 0.28 42.27 0.37
C PHE A 6 -0.50 41.20 1.15
N TYR A 7 0.15 40.08 1.45
CA TYR A 7 -0.33 39.12 2.45
C TYR A 7 -0.24 39.75 3.84
N PHE A 8 -1.39 39.98 4.46
CA PHE A 8 -1.49 40.24 5.89
C PHE A 8 -1.19 38.94 6.65
N ARG A 9 -0.05 38.92 7.33
CA ARG A 9 0.34 37.85 8.25
C ARG A 9 -0.18 38.22 9.64
N ASP A 10 -1.44 37.90 9.92
CA ASP A 10 -1.99 38.08 11.26
C ASP A 10 -1.44 37.01 12.20
N SER A 11 -0.63 37.49 13.14
CA SER A 11 -0.07 36.75 14.25
C SER A 11 -1.13 36.54 15.34
N PHE A 12 -1.70 35.35 15.40
CA PHE A 12 -2.37 34.84 16.60
C PHE A 12 -1.69 33.52 17.01
N PHE A 13 -0.50 33.63 17.61
CA PHE A 13 0.14 32.52 18.31
C PHE A 13 -0.13 32.68 19.81
N THR A 14 -1.09 31.94 20.32
CA THR A 14 -1.23 31.64 21.76
C THR A 14 -0.69 30.23 22.02
N SER A 15 0.09 30.12 23.10
CA SER A 15 0.84 28.98 23.67
C SER A 15 2.11 28.52 22.93
N HIS A 16 3.26 28.80 23.55
CA HIS A 16 4.58 28.25 23.25
C HIS A 16 4.63 26.75 23.56
N ASP A 17 4.33 25.91 22.58
CA ASP A 17 5.03 24.64 22.46
C ASP A 17 6.09 24.84 21.38
N GLU A 18 7.38 24.75 21.76
CA GLU A 18 8.46 24.74 20.79
C GLU A 18 8.24 23.57 19.83
N LEU A 19 8.30 23.84 18.52
CA LEU A 19 8.17 22.79 17.51
C LEU A 19 9.18 21.68 17.78
N ASN A 20 8.77 20.43 17.60
CA ASN A 20 9.70 19.31 17.75
C ASN A 20 10.69 19.25 16.57
N ILE A 21 11.67 18.33 16.64
CA ILE A 21 12.71 18.20 15.60
C ILE A 21 12.11 17.93 14.22
N ALA A 22 11.09 17.07 14.13
CA ALA A 22 10.46 16.70 12.87
C ALA A 22 9.65 17.88 12.28
N GLU A 23 8.93 18.63 13.11
CA GLU A 23 8.19 19.82 12.68
C GLU A 23 9.12 20.95 12.23
N ASN A 24 10.24 21.17 12.93
CA ASN A 24 11.27 22.11 12.48
C ASN A 24 11.89 21.67 11.15
N ALA A 25 12.21 20.39 10.98
CA ALA A 25 12.73 19.86 9.72
C ALA A 25 11.72 20.02 8.58
N TRP A 26 10.44 19.73 8.82
CA TRP A 26 9.35 19.90 7.87
C TRP A 26 9.20 21.36 7.45
N LYS A 27 9.12 22.28 8.41
CA LYS A 27 9.05 23.72 8.17
C LYS A 27 10.26 24.21 7.37
N ASN A 28 11.47 23.79 7.75
CA ASN A 28 12.70 24.19 7.06
C ASN A 28 12.77 23.63 5.63
N TYR A 29 12.28 22.41 5.42
CA TYR A 29 12.15 21.83 4.08
C TYR A 29 11.23 22.66 3.20
N PHE A 30 10.00 22.96 3.62
CA PHE A 30 9.10 23.76 2.79
C PHE A 30 9.61 25.19 2.57
N ASN A 31 10.26 25.81 3.57
CA ASN A 31 10.85 27.13 3.44
C ASN A 31 12.09 27.19 2.51
N SER A 32 12.70 26.05 2.17
CA SER A 32 13.86 26.03 1.26
C SER A 32 13.47 26.02 -0.21
N PHE A 33 12.17 25.93 -0.53
CA PHE A 33 11.64 25.98 -1.90
C PHE A 33 10.82 27.24 -2.12
N GLU A 34 10.95 27.82 -3.32
CA GLU A 34 10.07 28.91 -3.77
C GLU A 34 8.66 28.43 -4.12
N SER A 35 8.51 27.15 -4.46
CA SER A 35 7.25 26.53 -4.86
C SER A 35 6.90 25.35 -3.97
N GLU A 36 5.83 25.48 -3.18
CA GLU A 36 5.31 24.37 -2.37
C GLU A 36 4.85 23.18 -3.23
N VAL A 37 4.44 23.41 -4.48
CA VAL A 37 4.11 22.34 -5.44
C VAL A 37 5.33 21.47 -5.70
N ILE A 38 6.48 22.08 -6.00
CA ILE A 38 7.74 21.36 -6.25
C ILE A 38 8.21 20.66 -4.98
N ALA A 39 8.17 21.35 -3.83
CA ALA A 39 8.52 20.75 -2.54
C ALA A 39 7.66 19.52 -2.23
N THR A 40 6.34 19.63 -2.39
CA THR A 40 5.39 18.54 -2.17
C THR A 40 5.66 17.37 -3.10
N ALA A 41 5.87 17.62 -4.39
CA ALA A 41 6.12 16.58 -5.37
C ALA A 41 7.41 15.81 -5.07
N ILE A 42 8.50 16.51 -4.72
CA ILE A 42 9.78 15.88 -4.40
C ILE A 42 9.66 15.02 -3.14
N ILE A 43 9.15 15.56 -2.03
CA ILE A 43 9.07 14.79 -0.78
C ILE A 43 8.09 13.63 -0.88
N ALA A 44 6.97 13.78 -1.60
CA ALA A 44 6.01 12.71 -1.82
C ALA A 44 6.60 11.59 -2.69
N PHE A 45 7.27 11.92 -3.80
CA PHE A 45 7.89 10.94 -4.68
C PHE A 45 9.04 10.21 -3.97
N LEU A 46 9.92 10.94 -3.27
CA LEU A 46 10.99 10.30 -2.48
C LEU A 46 10.43 9.41 -1.37
N MET A 47 9.37 9.84 -0.67
CA MET A 47 8.72 9.02 0.35
C MET A 47 8.19 7.71 -0.25
N HIS A 48 7.47 7.79 -1.38
CA HIS A 48 6.96 6.60 -2.06
C HIS A 48 8.09 5.66 -2.48
N GLU A 49 9.09 6.15 -3.21
CA GLU A 49 10.22 5.34 -3.70
C GLU A 49 11.00 4.68 -2.55
N ILE A 50 11.32 5.46 -1.50
CA ILE A 50 12.06 4.95 -0.34
C ILE A 50 11.25 3.87 0.39
N VAL A 51 9.96 4.10 0.60
CA VAL A 51 9.10 3.14 1.30
C VAL A 51 8.89 1.89 0.44
N TYR A 52 8.57 2.04 -0.83
CA TYR A 52 8.27 0.92 -1.73
C TYR A 52 9.48 -0.01 -1.89
N PHE A 53 10.60 0.52 -2.39
CA PHE A 53 11.79 -0.29 -2.60
C PHE A 53 12.42 -0.72 -1.28
N GLY A 54 12.42 0.15 -0.27
CA GLY A 54 12.90 -0.17 1.07
C GLY A 54 12.15 -1.34 1.71
N ARG A 55 10.83 -1.40 1.54
CA ARG A 55 10.00 -2.49 2.07
C ARG A 55 10.16 -3.80 1.28
N CYS A 56 10.55 -3.76 0.02
CA CYS A 56 10.85 -4.96 -0.77
C CYS A 56 12.13 -5.67 -0.28
N ILE A 57 13.14 -4.92 0.16
CA ILE A 57 14.49 -5.43 0.50
C ILE A 57 14.46 -6.59 1.51
N PRO A 58 13.76 -6.50 2.66
CA PRO A 58 13.70 -7.61 3.62
C PRO A 58 13.24 -8.94 3.03
N PHE A 59 12.28 -8.92 2.10
CA PHE A 59 11.77 -10.11 1.44
C PHE A 59 12.75 -10.66 0.39
N MET A 60 13.47 -9.78 -0.32
CA MET A 60 14.55 -10.19 -1.22
C MET A 60 15.71 -10.85 -0.45
N ILE A 61 16.06 -10.31 0.72
CA ILE A 61 17.07 -10.92 1.60
C ILE A 61 16.59 -12.28 2.11
N ALA A 62 15.29 -12.41 2.41
CA ALA A 62 14.70 -13.65 2.92
C ALA A 62 14.85 -14.83 1.95
N ASP A 63 14.91 -14.60 0.63
CA ASP A 63 15.14 -15.65 -0.37
C ASP A 63 16.52 -16.33 -0.21
N PHE A 64 17.48 -15.66 0.44
CA PHE A 64 18.84 -16.16 0.67
C PHE A 64 19.06 -16.73 2.06
N ILE A 65 18.04 -16.76 2.93
CA ILE A 65 18.14 -17.26 4.30
C ILE A 65 17.46 -18.63 4.41
N PRO A 66 18.20 -19.75 4.51
CA PRO A 66 17.61 -21.09 4.52
C PRO A 66 16.56 -21.33 5.62
N SER A 67 16.74 -20.72 6.79
CA SER A 67 15.79 -20.85 7.90
C SER A 67 14.43 -20.17 7.64
N PHE A 68 14.35 -19.31 6.62
CA PHE A 68 13.11 -18.65 6.19
C PHE A 68 12.37 -19.41 5.09
N ALA A 69 12.99 -20.43 4.47
CA ALA A 69 12.35 -21.23 3.41
C ALA A 69 11.02 -21.86 3.85
N LYS A 70 10.89 -22.20 5.14
CA LYS A 70 9.66 -22.75 5.74
C LYS A 70 8.47 -21.78 5.76
N TYR A 71 8.72 -20.49 5.57
CA TYR A 71 7.68 -19.45 5.52
C TYR A 71 7.30 -19.09 4.08
N LYS A 72 7.98 -19.66 3.07
CA LYS A 72 7.67 -19.41 1.66
C LYS A 72 6.36 -20.11 1.28
N LEU A 73 5.45 -19.37 0.66
CA LEU A 73 4.09 -19.86 0.36
C LEU A 73 4.04 -20.85 -0.81
N GLN A 74 4.81 -20.56 -1.86
CA GLN A 74 4.94 -21.40 -3.06
C GLN A 74 6.41 -21.79 -3.30
N PRO A 75 7.00 -22.70 -2.49
CA PRO A 75 8.44 -23.01 -2.51
C PRO A 75 8.93 -23.62 -3.84
N ASN A 76 8.03 -24.16 -4.66
CA ASN A 76 8.36 -24.78 -5.94
C ASN A 76 8.32 -23.80 -7.13
N LYS A 77 7.99 -22.52 -6.88
CA LYS A 77 8.00 -21.46 -7.90
C LYS A 77 9.04 -20.42 -7.51
N VAL A 78 10.07 -20.30 -8.34
CA VAL A 78 11.18 -19.37 -8.12
C VAL A 78 11.08 -18.26 -9.17
N ASN A 79 11.03 -17.02 -8.71
CA ASN A 79 11.12 -15.85 -9.59
C ASN A 79 12.60 -15.57 -9.87
N THR A 80 13.00 -15.78 -11.12
CA THR A 80 14.37 -15.61 -11.61
C THR A 80 14.84 -14.17 -11.53
N VAL A 81 16.16 -13.95 -11.56
CA VAL A 81 16.74 -12.59 -11.55
C VAL A 81 16.30 -11.81 -12.78
N GLU A 82 16.19 -12.49 -13.92
CA GLU A 82 15.71 -11.95 -15.17
C GLU A 82 14.27 -11.44 -15.06
N GLU A 83 13.37 -12.24 -14.47
CA GLU A 83 11.98 -11.84 -14.22
C GLU A 83 11.90 -10.65 -13.26
N GLN A 84 12.68 -10.66 -12.17
CA GLN A 84 12.75 -9.53 -11.24
C GLN A 84 13.23 -8.25 -11.93
N TRP A 85 14.18 -8.37 -12.88
CA TRP A 85 14.67 -7.23 -13.65
C TRP A 85 13.66 -6.68 -14.66
N VAL A 86 12.88 -7.56 -15.29
CA VAL A 86 11.74 -7.16 -16.16
C VAL A 86 10.69 -6.42 -15.32
N CYS A 87 10.30 -7.00 -14.19
CA CYS A 87 9.37 -6.41 -13.23
C CYS A 87 9.84 -5.03 -12.78
N LEU A 88 11.08 -4.91 -12.29
CA LEU A 88 11.65 -3.65 -11.81
C LEU A 88 11.65 -2.55 -12.88
N LYS A 89 12.01 -2.88 -14.13
CA LYS A 89 11.97 -1.91 -15.23
C LYS A 89 10.55 -1.41 -15.53
N SER A 90 9.56 -2.28 -15.44
CA SER A 90 8.16 -1.89 -15.66
C SER A 90 7.63 -1.04 -14.52
N VAL A 91 7.94 -1.41 -13.28
CA VAL A 91 7.59 -0.64 -12.06
C VAL A 91 8.20 0.75 -12.14
N LEU A 92 9.51 0.87 -12.41
CA LEU A 92 10.16 2.19 -12.58
C LEU A 92 9.53 3.01 -13.71
N LYS A 93 9.14 2.38 -14.83
CA LYS A 93 8.41 3.11 -15.88
C LYS A 93 7.06 3.62 -15.39
N ALA A 94 6.30 2.82 -14.64
CA ALA A 94 5.02 3.25 -14.07
C ALA A 94 5.21 4.39 -13.08
N HIS A 95 6.16 4.28 -12.16
CA HIS A 95 6.43 5.31 -11.15
C HIS A 95 6.81 6.65 -11.79
N PHE A 96 7.73 6.64 -12.76
CA PHE A 96 8.20 7.89 -13.38
C PHE A 96 7.24 8.45 -14.45
N LEU A 97 6.54 7.61 -15.20
CA LEU A 97 5.71 8.06 -16.33
C LEU A 97 4.23 8.24 -15.98
N ILE A 98 3.75 7.57 -14.93
CA ILE A 98 2.33 7.60 -14.52
C ILE A 98 2.20 8.24 -13.14
N GLU A 99 2.92 7.76 -12.13
CA GLU A 99 2.72 8.21 -10.75
C GLU A 99 3.34 9.58 -10.49
N LEU A 100 4.53 9.86 -11.00
CA LEU A 100 5.20 11.15 -10.81
C LEU A 100 4.36 12.33 -11.35
N PRO A 101 3.77 12.28 -12.57
CA PRO A 101 2.80 13.31 -12.99
C PRO A 101 1.60 13.47 -12.06
N LEU A 102 1.05 12.37 -11.55
CA LEU A 102 -0.06 12.41 -10.60
C LEU A 102 0.35 13.07 -9.27
N ILE A 103 1.51 12.67 -8.73
CA ILE A 103 2.10 13.24 -7.51
C ILE A 103 2.39 14.73 -7.70
N PHE A 104 2.86 15.14 -8.88
CA PHE A 104 3.08 16.55 -9.19
C PHE A 104 1.75 17.33 -9.18
N SER A 105 0.68 16.75 -9.71
CA SER A 105 -0.66 17.38 -9.68
C SER A 105 -1.32 17.38 -8.29
N PHE A 106 -0.87 16.50 -7.38
CA PHE A 106 -1.53 16.26 -6.10
C PHE A 106 -1.57 17.51 -5.22
N HIS A 107 -0.52 18.32 -5.18
CA HIS A 107 -0.51 19.54 -4.36
C HIS A 107 -1.68 20.47 -4.69
N SER A 108 -1.91 20.74 -5.99
CA SER A 108 -2.99 21.63 -6.44
C SER A 108 -4.37 21.07 -6.08
N VAL A 109 -4.56 19.75 -6.20
CA VAL A 109 -5.82 19.09 -5.84
C VAL A 109 -6.03 19.09 -4.32
N ALA A 110 -4.99 18.76 -3.55
CA ALA A 110 -5.03 18.70 -2.11
C ALA A 110 -5.37 20.07 -1.49
N THR A 111 -4.68 21.12 -1.94
CA THR A 111 -4.93 22.50 -1.49
C THR A 111 -6.28 23.04 -1.94
N PHE A 112 -6.75 22.67 -3.14
CA PHE A 112 -8.11 23.00 -3.59
C PHE A 112 -9.18 22.48 -2.62
N PHE A 113 -8.99 21.27 -2.06
CA PHE A 113 -9.90 20.71 -1.05
C PHE A 113 -9.59 21.14 0.39
N GLY A 114 -8.63 22.04 0.62
CA GLY A 114 -8.31 22.58 1.94
C GLY A 114 -7.36 21.74 2.79
N MET A 115 -6.52 20.90 2.18
CA MET A 115 -5.49 20.15 2.91
C MET A 115 -4.37 21.07 3.38
N ASP A 116 -4.01 20.97 4.66
CA ASP A 116 -2.83 21.62 5.20
C ASP A 116 -1.57 20.87 4.71
N ILE A 117 -0.67 21.56 4.00
CA ILE A 117 0.54 20.98 3.41
C ILE A 117 1.78 21.23 4.28
N ALA A 118 2.18 22.51 4.41
CA ALA A 118 3.43 22.90 5.07
C ALA A 118 3.24 23.34 6.54
N LYS A 119 2.00 23.37 7.02
CA LYS A 119 1.64 23.95 8.32
C LYS A 119 2.18 23.12 9.48
N VAL A 120 2.56 23.79 10.56
CA VAL A 120 2.99 23.18 11.82
C VAL A 120 2.33 23.91 13.00
N PRO A 121 2.12 23.26 14.17
CA PRO A 121 2.49 21.88 14.51
C PRO A 121 1.69 20.81 13.76
N PHE A 122 2.19 19.58 13.74
CA PHE A 122 1.48 18.44 13.15
C PHE A 122 0.19 18.14 13.93
N PRO A 123 -0.80 17.47 13.30
CA PRO A 123 -1.97 17.00 14.02
C PRO A 123 -1.58 16.06 15.16
N HIS A 124 -2.35 16.08 16.24
CA HIS A 124 -2.17 15.14 17.34
C HIS A 124 -2.24 13.68 16.82
N TRP A 125 -1.41 12.78 17.37
CA TRP A 125 -1.29 11.41 16.87
C TRP A 125 -2.62 10.65 16.84
N GLN A 126 -3.51 10.89 17.81
CA GLN A 126 -4.85 10.29 17.83
C GLN A 126 -5.68 10.72 16.62
N THR A 127 -5.55 11.98 16.20
CA THR A 127 -6.19 12.51 14.99
C THR A 127 -5.72 11.76 13.76
N MET A 128 -4.40 11.62 13.63
CA MET A 128 -3.82 10.88 12.52
C MET A 128 -4.25 9.41 12.52
N CYS A 129 -4.28 8.75 13.68
CA CYS A 129 -4.67 7.35 13.81
C CYS A 129 -6.10 7.07 13.33
N TYR A 130 -7.09 7.86 13.77
CA TYR A 130 -8.47 7.60 13.34
C TYR A 130 -8.66 7.96 11.85
N GLN A 131 -8.00 8.99 11.34
CA GLN A 131 -8.05 9.36 9.92
C GLN A 131 -7.47 8.24 9.04
N VAL A 132 -6.31 7.73 9.41
CA VAL A 132 -5.68 6.56 8.75
C VAL A 132 -6.60 5.34 8.80
N ALA A 133 -7.26 5.07 9.93
CA ALA A 133 -8.21 3.97 10.04
C ALA A 133 -9.40 4.12 9.08
N ILE A 134 -9.94 5.33 8.93
CA ILE A 134 -11.00 5.64 7.95
C ILE A 134 -10.49 5.40 6.53
N PHE A 135 -9.26 5.83 6.21
CA PHE A 135 -8.68 5.64 4.88
C PHE A 135 -8.46 4.16 4.55
N PHE A 136 -8.05 3.35 5.52
CA PHE A 136 -7.97 1.89 5.38
C PHE A 136 -9.32 1.28 4.99
N VAL A 137 -10.40 1.64 5.69
CA VAL A 137 -11.74 1.09 5.39
C VAL A 137 -12.24 1.55 4.02
N PHE A 138 -12.03 2.83 3.68
CA PHE A 138 -12.40 3.37 2.38
C PHE A 138 -11.64 2.68 1.25
N GLU A 139 -10.32 2.63 1.33
CA GLU A 139 -9.48 2.06 0.29
C GLU A 139 -9.72 0.57 0.14
N ASP A 140 -9.83 -0.21 1.22
CA ASP A 140 -10.12 -1.65 1.11
C ASP A 140 -11.47 -1.91 0.43
N THR A 141 -12.47 -1.08 0.72
CA THR A 141 -13.78 -1.15 0.04
C THR A 141 -13.66 -0.81 -1.44
N PHE A 142 -13.01 0.30 -1.78
CA PHE A 142 -12.79 0.69 -3.17
C PHE A 142 -12.02 -0.41 -3.92
N HIS A 143 -10.93 -0.87 -3.32
CA HIS A 143 -10.04 -1.87 -3.87
C HIS A 143 -10.79 -3.17 -4.13
N TYR A 144 -11.54 -3.71 -3.17
CA TYR A 144 -12.28 -4.96 -3.36
C TYR A 144 -13.18 -4.93 -4.60
N TRP A 145 -13.98 -3.88 -4.75
CA TRP A 145 -14.95 -3.79 -5.85
C TRP A 145 -14.28 -3.58 -7.21
N PHE A 146 -13.27 -2.70 -7.28
CA PHE A 146 -12.55 -2.47 -8.53
C PHE A 146 -11.63 -3.63 -8.89
N HIS A 147 -11.01 -4.28 -7.93
CA HIS A 147 -10.21 -5.49 -8.16
C HIS A 147 -11.10 -6.62 -8.69
N ARG A 148 -12.27 -6.85 -8.07
CA ARG A 148 -13.25 -7.81 -8.59
C ARG A 148 -13.74 -7.45 -10.00
N LEU A 149 -13.94 -6.18 -10.29
CA LEU A 149 -14.27 -5.70 -11.64
C LEU A 149 -13.12 -5.95 -12.62
N LEU A 150 -11.88 -5.71 -12.23
CA LEU A 150 -10.68 -5.95 -13.03
C LEU A 150 -10.52 -7.43 -13.40
N HIS A 151 -11.12 -8.36 -12.65
CA HIS A 151 -11.22 -9.77 -13.00
C HIS A 151 -12.36 -10.14 -13.97
N TYR A 152 -13.19 -9.18 -14.38
CA TYR A 152 -14.19 -9.39 -15.41
C TYR A 152 -13.53 -9.51 -16.79
N GLY A 153 -13.92 -10.51 -17.58
CA GLY A 153 -13.20 -11.03 -18.76
C GLY A 153 -12.41 -10.02 -19.61
N PRO A 154 -13.03 -8.94 -20.13
CA PRO A 154 -12.30 -7.91 -20.89
C PRO A 154 -11.27 -7.14 -20.05
N PHE A 155 -11.65 -6.68 -18.85
CA PHE A 155 -10.74 -5.94 -17.99
C PHE A 155 -9.58 -6.82 -17.51
N TYR A 156 -9.83 -8.11 -17.26
CA TYR A 156 -8.75 -9.04 -16.93
C TYR A 156 -7.79 -9.14 -18.09
N LYS A 157 -8.29 -9.48 -19.27
CA LYS A 157 -7.47 -9.74 -20.46
C LYS A 157 -6.58 -8.55 -20.85
N TYR A 158 -7.10 -7.33 -20.75
CA TYR A 158 -6.43 -6.14 -21.28
C TYR A 158 -5.77 -5.25 -20.23
N ILE A 159 -6.14 -5.38 -18.95
CA ILE A 159 -5.64 -4.50 -17.88
C ILE A 159 -4.96 -5.35 -16.81
N HIS A 160 -5.70 -6.25 -16.17
CA HIS A 160 -5.23 -6.91 -14.94
C HIS A 160 -4.33 -8.13 -15.16
N LYS A 161 -4.29 -8.68 -16.37
CA LYS A 161 -3.47 -9.85 -16.70
C LYS A 161 -1.98 -9.60 -16.46
N GLN A 162 -1.49 -8.36 -16.63
CA GLN A 162 -0.09 -8.03 -16.34
C GLN A 162 0.22 -8.20 -14.85
N HIS A 163 -0.66 -7.74 -13.96
CA HIS A 163 -0.50 -7.93 -12.52
C HIS A 163 -0.43 -9.41 -12.13
N HIS A 164 -1.20 -10.24 -12.82
CA HIS A 164 -1.26 -11.70 -12.65
C HIS A 164 -0.18 -12.49 -13.42
N GLU A 165 0.82 -11.82 -14.00
CA GLU A 165 1.92 -12.50 -14.70
C GLU A 165 2.68 -13.46 -13.77
N TYR A 166 2.86 -13.06 -12.51
CA TYR A 166 3.56 -13.84 -11.49
C TYR A 166 2.59 -14.55 -10.55
N SER A 167 2.18 -15.77 -10.92
CA SER A 167 1.31 -16.60 -10.08
C SER A 167 1.87 -16.96 -8.68
N ALA A 168 3.19 -16.76 -8.47
CA ALA A 168 3.82 -16.67 -7.15
C ALA A 168 4.41 -15.26 -7.00
N PRO A 169 3.64 -14.31 -6.43
CA PRO A 169 4.07 -12.93 -6.36
C PRO A 169 5.30 -12.77 -5.45
N PHE A 170 6.00 -11.67 -5.66
CA PHE A 170 7.11 -11.21 -4.83
C PHE A 170 6.96 -9.69 -4.62
N GLY A 171 7.61 -9.12 -3.60
CA GLY A 171 7.35 -7.74 -3.17
C GLY A 171 7.37 -6.69 -4.29
N LEU A 172 8.33 -6.78 -5.23
CA LEU A 172 8.43 -5.86 -6.37
C LEU A 172 7.25 -5.96 -7.36
N ALA A 173 6.55 -7.10 -7.41
CA ALA A 173 5.40 -7.29 -8.28
C ALA A 173 4.13 -6.59 -7.75
N ALA A 174 4.15 -6.03 -6.53
CA ALA A 174 3.01 -5.37 -5.92
C ALA A 174 2.48 -4.18 -6.75
N GLU A 175 3.38 -3.44 -7.42
CA GLU A 175 3.03 -2.34 -8.33
C GLU A 175 3.39 -2.68 -9.81
N TYR A 176 3.63 -3.95 -10.11
CA TYR A 176 3.79 -4.42 -11.50
C TYR A 176 2.41 -4.54 -12.14
N ALA A 177 1.91 -3.45 -12.70
CA ALA A 177 0.55 -3.39 -13.25
C ALA A 177 0.46 -2.57 -14.54
N HIS A 178 -0.64 -2.75 -15.25
CA HIS A 178 -0.96 -1.95 -16.43
C HIS A 178 -1.25 -0.49 -16.00
N PRO A 179 -0.88 0.54 -16.79
CA PRO A 179 -1.08 1.95 -16.40
C PRO A 179 -2.52 2.30 -15.99
N ILE A 180 -3.53 1.73 -16.66
CA ILE A 180 -4.94 1.96 -16.30
C ILE A 180 -5.26 1.39 -14.90
N GLU A 181 -4.67 0.26 -14.52
CA GLU A 181 -4.84 -0.30 -13.18
C GLU A 181 -4.19 0.60 -12.13
N VAL A 182 -2.96 1.09 -12.38
CA VAL A 182 -2.28 2.06 -11.53
C VAL A 182 -3.16 3.30 -11.30
N LEU A 183 -3.80 3.82 -12.36
CA LEU A 183 -4.72 4.96 -12.25
C LEU A 183 -5.98 4.63 -11.40
N ILE A 184 -6.60 3.48 -11.64
CA ILE A 184 -7.82 3.05 -10.91
C ILE A 184 -7.50 2.87 -9.42
N LEU A 185 -6.48 2.07 -9.10
CA LEU A 185 -6.15 1.76 -7.71
C LEU A 185 -5.54 2.97 -7.00
N GLY A 186 -4.72 3.77 -7.68
CA GLY A 186 -4.22 5.05 -7.17
C GLY A 186 -5.33 6.05 -6.83
N THR A 187 -6.41 6.07 -7.62
CA THR A 187 -7.63 6.85 -7.31
C THR A 187 -8.26 6.37 -6.01
N GLY A 188 -8.32 5.06 -5.75
CA GLY A 188 -8.79 4.51 -4.48
C GLY A 188 -7.94 4.95 -3.29
N THR A 189 -6.61 4.88 -3.43
CA THR A 189 -5.64 5.23 -2.39
C THR A 189 -5.73 6.69 -1.93
N ILE A 190 -5.91 7.63 -2.86
CA ILE A 190 -5.96 9.07 -2.57
C ILE A 190 -7.40 9.60 -2.43
N GLY A 191 -8.38 8.92 -3.00
CA GLY A 191 -9.78 9.33 -2.98
C GLY A 191 -10.36 9.45 -1.57
N GLY A 192 -10.02 8.53 -0.66
CA GLY A 192 -10.46 8.58 0.74
C GLY A 192 -9.95 9.84 1.47
N PRO A 193 -8.62 10.09 1.49
CA PRO A 193 -8.05 11.34 2.00
C PRO A 193 -8.67 12.61 1.40
N LEU A 194 -8.84 12.66 0.07
CA LEU A 194 -9.40 13.84 -0.60
C LEU A 194 -10.87 14.07 -0.25
N ALA A 195 -11.68 13.01 -0.23
CA ALA A 195 -13.08 13.11 0.17
C ALA A 195 -13.21 13.54 1.65
N TYR A 196 -12.35 13.00 2.51
CA TYR A 196 -12.34 13.35 3.92
C TYR A 196 -12.02 14.84 4.13
N VAL A 197 -10.98 15.37 3.48
CA VAL A 197 -10.62 16.78 3.64
C VAL A 197 -11.64 17.71 2.97
N ALA A 198 -12.22 17.32 1.84
CA ALA A 198 -13.30 18.06 1.21
C ALA A 198 -14.49 18.29 2.15
N ILE A 199 -14.81 17.31 3.01
CA ILE A 199 -15.92 17.38 3.97
C ILE A 199 -15.51 18.08 5.27
N THR A 200 -14.32 17.78 5.79
CA THR A 200 -13.94 18.15 7.17
C THR A 200 -13.04 19.38 7.25
N GLN A 201 -12.39 19.76 6.14
CA GLN A 201 -11.35 20.79 6.10
C GLN A 201 -10.24 20.58 7.15
N ASN A 202 -9.99 19.32 7.53
CA ASN A 202 -9.09 18.96 8.64
C ASN A 202 -8.23 17.76 8.28
N LEU A 203 -7.28 17.92 7.36
CA LEU A 203 -6.32 16.89 7.03
C LEU A 203 -4.97 17.52 6.72
N HIS A 204 -3.92 16.90 7.25
CA HIS A 204 -2.55 17.32 7.03
C HIS A 204 -1.80 16.35 6.13
N LEU A 205 -0.91 16.84 5.27
CA LEU A 205 -0.11 16.02 4.36
C LEU A 205 0.68 14.91 5.08
N VAL A 206 1.20 15.20 6.28
CA VAL A 206 1.91 14.19 7.11
C VAL A 206 1.04 12.97 7.41
N THR A 207 -0.27 13.15 7.64
CA THR A 207 -1.21 12.04 7.86
C THR A 207 -1.40 11.22 6.59
N VAL A 208 -1.45 11.89 5.43
CA VAL A 208 -1.50 11.24 4.12
C VAL A 208 -0.23 10.44 3.85
N PHE A 209 0.96 10.94 4.24
CA PHE A 209 2.21 10.20 4.12
C PHE A 209 2.26 8.96 5.01
N ILE A 210 1.78 9.06 6.25
CA ILE A 210 1.64 7.91 7.15
C ILE A 210 0.69 6.88 6.52
N TRP A 211 -0.47 7.33 6.01
CA TRP A 211 -1.42 6.48 5.32
C TRP A 211 -0.80 5.76 4.11
N ILE A 212 -0.19 6.49 3.18
CA ILE A 212 0.45 5.91 1.98
C ILE A 212 1.55 4.93 2.40
N SER A 213 2.36 5.29 3.40
CA SER A 213 3.42 4.40 3.87
C SER A 213 2.86 3.07 4.40
N LEU A 214 1.80 3.11 5.21
CA LEU A 214 1.14 1.91 5.71
C LEU A 214 0.47 1.10 4.60
N ARG A 215 -0.10 1.78 3.60
CA ARG A 215 -0.70 1.15 2.42
C ARG A 215 0.35 0.43 1.57
N LEU A 216 1.52 1.03 1.36
CA LEU A 216 2.66 0.44 0.65
C LEU A 216 3.21 -0.78 1.43
N PHE A 217 3.35 -0.65 2.75
CA PHE A 217 3.71 -1.79 3.60
C PHE A 217 2.71 -2.95 3.44
N GLN A 218 1.41 -2.64 3.48
CA GLN A 218 0.37 -3.64 3.30
C GLN A 218 0.46 -4.35 1.95
N THR A 219 0.55 -3.60 0.85
CA THR A 219 0.54 -4.20 -0.50
C THR A 219 1.78 -5.05 -0.73
N ILE A 220 2.96 -4.60 -0.32
CA ILE A 220 4.20 -5.35 -0.47
C ILE A 220 4.19 -6.60 0.41
N ASP A 221 3.66 -6.51 1.63
CA ASP A 221 3.49 -7.66 2.50
C ASP A 221 2.56 -8.70 1.89
N ALA A 222 1.44 -8.27 1.30
CA ALA A 222 0.50 -9.14 0.61
C ALA A 222 1.12 -9.87 -0.59
N HIS A 223 2.07 -9.24 -1.29
CA HIS A 223 2.77 -9.80 -2.45
C HIS A 223 4.09 -10.47 -2.12
N SER A 224 4.53 -10.44 -0.87
CA SER A 224 5.90 -10.85 -0.51
C SER A 224 6.25 -12.30 -0.84
N GLY A 225 5.24 -13.17 -0.96
CA GLY A 225 5.42 -14.62 -1.08
C GLY A 225 5.82 -15.31 0.24
N TYR A 226 5.74 -14.58 1.36
CA TYR A 226 6.11 -15.05 2.69
C TYR A 226 5.00 -14.86 3.70
N ASP A 227 4.75 -15.90 4.51
CA ASP A 227 3.90 -15.81 5.69
C ASP A 227 4.70 -16.03 6.96
N PHE A 228 5.30 -14.94 7.45
CA PHE A 228 6.09 -14.97 8.67
C PHE A 228 5.19 -14.96 9.93
N PRO A 229 5.66 -15.52 11.07
CA PRO A 229 4.89 -15.57 12.32
C PRO A 229 4.47 -14.19 12.86
N TRP A 230 5.16 -13.12 12.47
CA TRP A 230 4.85 -11.75 12.85
C TRP A 230 3.95 -11.01 11.83
N SER A 231 3.49 -11.69 10.77
CA SER A 231 2.51 -11.15 9.85
C SER A 231 1.22 -10.77 10.58
N LEU A 232 0.64 -9.61 10.25
CA LEU A 232 -0.54 -9.07 10.92
C LEU A 232 -1.72 -10.04 10.95
N ARG A 233 -1.84 -10.94 9.96
CA ARG A 233 -2.92 -11.93 9.91
C ARG A 233 -2.93 -12.90 11.09
N HIS A 234 -1.79 -13.09 11.76
CA HIS A 234 -1.69 -13.94 12.95
C HIS A 234 -2.20 -13.25 14.23
N PHE A 235 -2.38 -11.93 14.19
CA PHE A 235 -2.86 -11.13 15.32
C PHE A 235 -4.23 -10.49 15.06
N LEU A 236 -4.55 -10.21 13.78
CA LEU A 236 -5.81 -9.62 13.33
C LEU A 236 -6.55 -10.63 12.44
N PRO A 237 -7.56 -11.34 12.97
CA PRO A 237 -8.17 -12.48 12.28
C PRO A 237 -8.95 -12.10 11.02
N PHE A 238 -9.24 -10.83 10.79
CA PHE A 238 -9.89 -10.35 9.56
C PHE A 238 -8.88 -9.74 8.57
N TRP A 239 -7.58 -9.72 8.88
CA TRP A 239 -6.55 -9.28 7.95
C TRP A 239 -6.25 -10.38 6.92
N ALA A 240 -6.18 -10.02 5.64
CA ALA A 240 -5.95 -10.97 4.54
C ALA A 240 -4.53 -11.55 4.58
N GLY A 241 -3.52 -10.67 4.60
CA GLY A 241 -2.11 -11.03 4.61
C GLY A 241 -1.63 -11.73 3.32
N ALA A 242 -0.35 -12.11 3.31
CA ALA A 242 0.33 -12.66 2.14
C ALA A 242 -0.33 -13.93 1.58
N GLU A 243 -0.71 -14.88 2.45
CA GLU A 243 -1.27 -16.15 1.97
C GLU A 243 -2.61 -15.99 1.24
N HIS A 244 -3.47 -15.08 1.69
CA HIS A 244 -4.77 -14.85 1.05
C HIS A 244 -4.58 -14.32 -0.37
N HIS A 245 -3.63 -13.40 -0.54
CA HIS A 245 -3.33 -12.80 -1.83
C HIS A 245 -2.45 -13.70 -2.73
N ASP A 246 -1.54 -14.48 -2.15
CA ASP A 246 -0.82 -15.52 -2.89
C ASP A 246 -1.77 -16.58 -3.47
N TYR A 247 -2.79 -17.00 -2.70
CA TYR A 247 -3.85 -17.86 -3.23
C TYR A 247 -4.64 -17.17 -4.35
N HIS A 248 -4.89 -15.86 -4.25
CA HIS A 248 -5.52 -15.08 -5.31
C HIS A 248 -4.71 -15.14 -6.62
N HIS A 249 -3.40 -14.87 -6.59
CA HIS A 249 -2.51 -14.97 -7.75
C HIS A 249 -2.41 -16.40 -8.32
N MET A 250 -2.55 -17.42 -7.46
CA MET A 250 -2.56 -18.81 -7.90
C MET A 250 -3.89 -19.23 -8.55
N ALA A 251 -5.03 -18.78 -8.02
CA ALA A 251 -6.37 -19.24 -8.38
C ALA A 251 -7.14 -18.27 -9.31
N PHE A 252 -6.69 -17.02 -9.42
CA PHE A 252 -7.18 -15.90 -10.23
C PHE A 252 -8.61 -15.40 -9.90
N VAL A 253 -9.54 -16.26 -9.52
CA VAL A 253 -10.99 -15.94 -9.49
C VAL A 253 -11.62 -15.89 -8.09
N ASN A 254 -10.81 -15.71 -7.05
CA ASN A 254 -11.24 -15.69 -5.62
C ASN A 254 -10.33 -14.74 -4.84
N CYS A 255 -10.73 -14.33 -3.63
CA CYS A 255 -9.90 -13.54 -2.71
C CYS A 255 -9.49 -12.16 -3.28
N PHE A 256 -10.46 -11.28 -3.51
CA PHE A 256 -10.22 -9.96 -4.12
C PHE A 256 -9.84 -8.87 -3.10
N SER A 257 -10.00 -9.11 -1.81
CA SER A 257 -9.64 -8.12 -0.78
C SER A 257 -8.12 -8.09 -0.59
N THR A 258 -7.56 -6.90 -0.35
CA THR A 258 -6.14 -6.75 -0.09
C THR A 258 -5.82 -6.59 1.39
N SER A 259 -6.57 -5.76 2.13
CA SER A 259 -6.30 -5.53 3.56
C SER A 259 -7.18 -6.41 4.44
N PHE A 260 -8.51 -6.31 4.30
CA PHE A 260 -9.46 -6.96 5.19
C PHE A 260 -10.34 -7.97 4.45
N ARG A 261 -10.50 -9.17 5.00
CA ARG A 261 -11.24 -10.28 4.38
C ARG A 261 -12.77 -10.13 4.44
N TRP A 262 -13.29 -9.06 5.03
CA TRP A 262 -14.74 -8.93 5.25
C TRP A 262 -15.52 -8.93 3.94
N TRP A 263 -14.99 -8.34 2.87
CA TRP A 263 -15.73 -8.24 1.61
C TRP A 263 -15.74 -9.58 0.90
N ASP A 264 -14.60 -10.28 0.91
CA ASP A 264 -14.56 -11.65 0.43
C ASP A 264 -15.53 -12.56 1.18
N HIS A 265 -15.57 -12.45 2.52
CA HIS A 265 -16.46 -13.24 3.35
C HIS A 265 -17.93 -12.94 3.06
N LEU A 266 -18.32 -11.66 3.03
CA LEU A 266 -19.69 -11.22 2.77
C LEU A 266 -20.18 -11.63 1.37
N MET A 267 -19.28 -11.62 0.39
CA MET A 267 -19.61 -11.93 -1.00
C MET A 267 -19.35 -13.39 -1.38
N GLY A 268 -18.86 -14.21 -0.44
CA GLY A 268 -18.51 -15.62 -0.65
C GLY A 268 -17.35 -15.85 -1.63
N THR A 269 -16.48 -14.84 -1.83
CA THR A 269 -15.34 -14.94 -2.75
C THR A 269 -14.07 -15.53 -2.11
N ASP A 270 -14.11 -15.95 -0.83
CA ASP A 270 -13.05 -16.72 -0.16
C ASP A 270 -13.38 -18.20 0.10
N LEU A 271 -14.56 -18.70 -0.30
CA LEU A 271 -14.99 -20.08 0.03
C LEU A 271 -13.99 -21.15 -0.45
N LYS A 272 -13.44 -20.98 -1.66
CA LYS A 272 -12.43 -21.90 -2.20
C LYS A 272 -11.09 -21.81 -1.46
N TYR A 273 -10.72 -20.61 -1.00
CA TYR A 273 -9.55 -20.41 -0.15
C TYR A 273 -9.71 -21.09 1.21
N GLN A 274 -10.88 -20.96 1.84
CA GLN A 274 -11.16 -21.65 3.11
C GLN A 274 -11.06 -23.17 2.97
N ALA A 275 -11.61 -23.75 1.89
CA ALA A 275 -11.49 -25.17 1.60
C ALA A 275 -10.03 -25.60 1.35
N TYR A 276 -9.28 -24.79 0.61
CA TYR A 276 -7.84 -25.00 0.37
C TYR A 276 -7.04 -25.01 1.68
N ARG A 277 -7.27 -24.02 2.56
CA ARG A 277 -6.65 -23.91 3.88
C ARG A 277 -6.94 -25.12 4.76
N LYS A 278 -8.21 -25.52 4.84
CA LYS A 278 -8.63 -26.67 5.64
C LYS A 278 -7.89 -27.94 5.20
N LYS A 279 -7.79 -28.17 3.88
CA LYS A 279 -7.04 -29.31 3.33
C LYS A 279 -5.56 -29.26 3.71
N LYS A 280 -4.91 -28.10 3.56
CA LYS A 280 -3.50 -27.91 3.97
C LYS A 280 -3.28 -28.19 5.46
N ASP A 281 -4.17 -27.68 6.31
CA ASP A 281 -4.09 -27.88 7.76
C ASP A 281 -4.28 -29.36 8.14
N GLU A 282 -5.13 -30.10 7.42
CA GLU A 282 -5.29 -31.56 7.57
C GLU A 282 -4.04 -32.33 7.14
N GLU A 283 -3.45 -31.98 6.00
CA GLU A 283 -2.20 -32.58 5.49
C GLU A 283 -1.04 -32.37 6.48
N LEU A 284 -0.89 -31.17 7.03
CA LEU A 284 0.12 -30.85 8.05
C LEU A 284 -0.07 -31.65 9.35
N LYS A 285 -1.32 -31.82 9.79
CA LYS A 285 -1.64 -32.66 10.96
C LYS A 285 -1.23 -34.12 10.70
N VAL A 286 -1.59 -34.68 9.55
CA VAL A 286 -1.22 -36.06 9.19
C VAL A 286 0.30 -36.23 9.16
N ALA A 287 1.03 -35.31 8.51
CA ALA A 287 2.49 -35.34 8.47
C ALA A 287 3.10 -35.34 9.88
N SER A 288 2.66 -34.42 10.75
CA SER A 288 3.17 -34.34 12.13
C SER A 288 2.93 -35.61 12.95
N THR A 289 1.77 -36.27 12.77
CA THR A 289 1.47 -37.55 13.45
C THR A 289 2.25 -38.74 12.88
N SER A 290 2.63 -38.69 11.60
CA SER A 290 3.46 -39.73 10.98
C SER A 290 4.91 -39.65 11.43
N ASP A 291 5.44 -38.43 11.61
CA ASP A 291 6.80 -38.22 12.12
C ASP A 291 6.90 -38.60 13.60
N SER A 292 5.89 -38.27 14.42
CA SER A 292 5.86 -38.71 15.83
C SER A 292 5.81 -40.23 16.00
N LYS A 293 5.26 -40.95 15.01
CA LYS A 293 5.22 -42.43 15.02
C LYS A 293 6.50 -43.10 14.52
N LYS A 294 7.38 -42.37 13.81
CA LYS A 294 8.69 -42.89 13.37
C LYS A 294 9.80 -42.72 14.41
N ILE A 295 9.57 -41.89 15.43
CA ILE A 295 10.54 -41.56 16.49
C ILE A 295 10.34 -42.45 17.74
N ASN A 296 9.23 -43.19 17.83
CA ASN A 296 8.95 -44.22 18.84
C ASN A 296 9.17 -45.62 18.27
#